data_AF-A0A8E0RQA4-F1
#
_entry.id   AF-A0A8E0RQA4-F1
#
_cell.length_a   1.000
_cell.length_b   1.000
_cell.length_c   1.000
_cell.angle_alpha   90.00
_cell.angle_beta   90.00
_cell.angle_gamma   90.00
#
_symmetry.space_group_name_H-M   'P 1'
#
loop_
_entity.id
_entity.type
_entity.pdbx_description
1 polymer ?
#
loop_
_entity_poly.entity_id
_entity_poly.type
_entity_poly.pdbx_seq_one_letter_code
_entity_poly.pdbx_strand_id
1 'polypeptide(L)'
;MEVITQERIDELKAKLALLEGDRKAYVETAMHALSENKKRVAELRFENNKLRNVLREGLSAEDHIINHVFHNRQADRACLANKSGSDAISFMDYRTCDAMKKYNALRHMTIQKEERIEEVKKSYQELLQAITDSQATAAGTNKEGKRLRELENRLDKAHLKHQEAEHIRRTYLQIKDKLQEEELTYGHSLNALEKQIKLAKDELMELQVMYNDAVLARDASQKELKFQEEVIANDRRRREAELSSMKRIAEGKTNSDEKSGLIGNRESLATEDAQGASGSGSGSSSDRGATTRGPGISEEQQQKIAQFEETFKHIKEVTGLSDLSQIVKRFESQGETLIHLQELKDKAEKQCQTLREQRDRLHQQFEELKYSGETELTSVNQLLDRYKKEAEDETQRREKLHQSVSDVSRLLVQCKAGADHIYDKLTFLNGNSPSSDKFSDVPEGQLPEMLRQCNERLEELMTSLKDVDIQEQLNLMEQEEVGEFCKSHIDSLCPFG
;
A
#
# COMPACT_ATOMS: atom_id res chain seq x y z
N MET A 1 -20.83 -45.04 165.68
CA MET A 1 -22.09 -45.74 165.40
C MET A 1 -23.23 -44.78 165.68
N GLU A 2 -23.50 -43.88 164.74
CA GLU A 2 -24.70 -43.06 164.80
C GLU A 2 -25.87 -43.93 164.31
N VAL A 3 -26.86 -44.05 165.19
CA VAL A 3 -28.04 -44.88 165.04
C VAL A 3 -28.83 -44.39 163.83
N ILE A 4 -28.91 -45.22 162.79
CA ILE A 4 -29.72 -44.97 161.61
C ILE A 4 -31.18 -44.95 162.07
N THR A 5 -31.79 -43.76 162.10
CA THR A 5 -33.19 -43.57 162.44
C THR A 5 -34.08 -44.13 161.33
N GLN A 6 -35.23 -44.72 161.69
CA GLN A 6 -36.18 -45.33 160.76
C GLN A 6 -36.61 -44.37 159.64
N GLU A 7 -36.69 -43.07 159.96
CA GLU A 7 -36.99 -41.97 159.03
C GLU A 7 -35.98 -41.89 157.86
N ARG A 8 -34.69 -42.13 158.11
CA ARG A 8 -33.66 -42.07 157.04
C ARG A 8 -33.75 -43.25 156.08
N ILE A 9 -34.20 -44.41 156.56
CA ILE A 9 -34.45 -45.59 155.72
C ILE A 9 -35.67 -45.34 154.84
N ASP A 10 -36.73 -44.74 155.38
CA ASP A 10 -37.94 -44.44 154.61
C ASP A 10 -37.71 -43.30 153.59
N GLU A 11 -36.87 -42.30 153.92
CA GLU A 11 -36.39 -41.32 152.94
C GLU A 11 -35.58 -41.95 151.79
N LEU A 12 -34.70 -42.90 152.09
CA LEU A 12 -33.91 -43.60 151.05
C LEU A 12 -34.79 -44.51 150.18
N LYS A 13 -35.79 -45.17 150.77
CA LYS A 13 -36.80 -45.95 150.02
C LYS A 13 -37.67 -45.06 149.14
N ALA A 14 -38.09 -43.89 149.62
CA ALA A 14 -38.83 -42.91 148.83
C ALA A 14 -37.99 -42.37 147.66
N LYS A 15 -36.69 -42.09 147.88
CA LYS A 15 -35.76 -41.71 146.81
C LYS A 15 -35.54 -42.82 145.79
N LEU A 16 -35.42 -44.08 146.22
CA LEU A 16 -35.31 -45.22 145.31
C LEU A 16 -36.59 -45.40 144.48
N ALA A 17 -37.76 -45.32 145.09
CA ALA A 17 -39.04 -45.40 144.37
C ALA A 17 -39.21 -44.25 143.35
N LEU A 18 -38.76 -43.04 143.68
CA LEU A 18 -38.76 -41.91 142.75
C LEU A 18 -37.80 -42.14 141.57
N LEU A 19 -36.57 -42.60 141.84
CA LEU A 19 -35.59 -42.92 140.80
C LEU A 19 -36.03 -44.08 139.90
N GLU A 20 -36.69 -45.09 140.47
CA GLU A 20 -37.30 -46.18 139.71
C GLU A 20 -38.48 -45.71 138.86
N GLY A 21 -39.30 -44.79 139.39
CA GLY A 21 -40.36 -44.10 138.67
C GLY A 21 -39.84 -43.26 137.51
N ASP A 22 -38.83 -42.43 137.75
CA ASP A 22 -38.18 -41.59 136.72
C ASP A 22 -37.48 -42.44 135.66
N ARG A 23 -36.78 -43.50 136.06
CA ARG A 23 -36.16 -44.45 135.12
C ARG A 23 -37.21 -45.13 134.26
N LYS A 24 -38.35 -45.52 134.85
CA LYS A 24 -39.46 -46.12 134.11
C LYS A 24 -40.10 -45.11 133.15
N ALA A 25 -40.40 -43.90 133.61
CA ALA A 25 -40.96 -42.84 132.78
C ALA A 25 -40.02 -42.43 131.63
N TYR A 26 -38.70 -42.38 131.87
CA TYR A 26 -37.71 -42.11 130.84
C TYR A 26 -37.67 -43.22 129.79
N VAL A 27 -37.66 -44.49 130.20
CA VAL A 27 -37.70 -45.64 129.28
C VAL A 27 -39.00 -45.65 128.49
N GLU A 28 -40.15 -45.40 129.13
CA GLU A 28 -41.45 -45.33 128.47
C GLU A 28 -41.51 -44.17 127.46
N THR A 29 -40.99 -43.00 127.81
CA THR A 29 -40.90 -41.84 126.90
C THR A 29 -39.97 -42.11 125.72
N ALA A 30 -38.82 -42.75 125.96
CA ALA A 30 -37.89 -43.14 124.91
C ALA A 30 -38.48 -44.22 123.98
N MET A 31 -39.20 -45.20 124.54
CA MET A 31 -39.91 -46.22 123.76
C MET A 31 -41.08 -45.61 122.97
N HIS A 32 -41.80 -44.64 123.54
CA HIS A 32 -42.85 -43.90 122.84
C HIS A 32 -42.27 -43.08 121.68
N ALA A 33 -41.22 -42.31 121.92
CA ALA A 33 -40.51 -41.55 120.89
C ALA A 33 -39.92 -42.46 119.80
N LEU A 34 -39.38 -43.63 120.16
CA LEU A 34 -38.92 -44.62 119.18
C LEU A 34 -40.09 -45.16 118.33
N SER A 35 -41.24 -45.41 118.94
CA SER A 35 -42.46 -45.86 118.25
C SER A 35 -42.98 -44.80 117.29
N GLU A 36 -43.06 -43.54 117.72
CA GLU A 36 -43.45 -42.40 116.87
C GLU A 36 -42.46 -42.16 115.74
N ASN A 37 -41.15 -42.21 116.00
CA ASN A 37 -40.13 -42.10 114.97
C ASN A 37 -40.24 -43.23 113.95
N LYS A 38 -40.51 -44.47 114.38
CA LYS A 38 -40.77 -45.61 113.48
C LYS A 38 -42.00 -45.37 112.60
N LYS A 39 -43.10 -44.85 113.17
CA LYS A 39 -44.30 -44.48 112.40
C LYS A 39 -43.99 -43.39 111.38
N ARG A 40 -43.29 -42.33 111.78
CA ARG A 40 -42.91 -41.23 110.88
C ARG A 40 -41.97 -41.67 109.75
N VAL A 41 -41.02 -42.57 110.01
CA VAL A 41 -40.18 -43.17 108.97
C VAL A 41 -41.01 -44.02 108.00
N ALA A 42 -42.01 -44.76 108.49
CA ALA A 42 -42.92 -45.52 107.63
C ALA A 42 -43.77 -44.60 106.75
N GLU A 43 -44.31 -43.51 107.30
CA GLU A 43 -45.04 -42.48 106.56
C GLU A 43 -44.17 -41.83 105.48
N LEU A 44 -42.96 -41.37 105.83
CA LEU A 44 -42.03 -40.77 104.87
C LEU A 44 -41.63 -41.76 103.76
N ARG A 45 -41.46 -43.05 104.07
CA ARG A 45 -41.20 -44.08 103.06
C ARG A 45 -42.40 -44.30 102.15
N PHE A 46 -43.61 -44.28 102.70
CA PHE A 46 -44.85 -44.38 101.92
C PHE A 46 -45.01 -43.17 100.99
N GLU A 47 -44.80 -41.95 101.49
CA GLU A 47 -44.83 -40.72 100.71
C GLU A 47 -43.74 -40.71 99.63
N ASN A 48 -42.50 -41.12 99.95
CA ASN A 48 -41.44 -41.20 98.96
C ASN A 48 -41.76 -42.23 97.87
N ASN A 49 -42.35 -43.38 98.23
CA ASN A 49 -42.80 -44.37 97.27
C ASN A 49 -43.94 -43.83 96.40
N LYS A 50 -44.90 -43.11 96.99
CA LYS A 50 -45.99 -42.43 96.27
C LYS A 50 -45.44 -41.40 95.28
N LEU A 51 -44.51 -40.54 95.70
CA LEU A 51 -43.87 -39.54 94.83
C LEU A 51 -43.06 -40.19 93.70
N ARG A 52 -42.34 -41.29 93.98
CA ARG A 52 -41.64 -42.08 92.94
C ARG A 52 -42.61 -42.69 91.93
N ASN A 53 -43.78 -43.15 92.37
CA ASN A 53 -44.80 -43.69 91.48
C ASN A 53 -45.41 -42.59 90.62
N VAL A 54 -45.74 -41.44 91.19
CA VAL A 54 -46.24 -40.27 90.43
C VAL A 54 -45.21 -39.79 89.40
N LEU A 55 -43.93 -39.73 89.76
CA LEU A 55 -42.86 -39.38 88.83
C LEU A 55 -42.75 -40.39 87.68
N ARG A 56 -42.84 -41.70 87.99
CA ARG A 56 -42.80 -42.77 86.99
C ARG A 56 -43.98 -42.70 86.03
N GLU A 57 -45.19 -42.47 86.55
CA GLU A 57 -46.40 -42.31 85.75
C GLU A 57 -46.32 -41.08 84.84
N GLY A 58 -45.80 -39.96 85.35
CA GLY A 58 -45.58 -38.73 84.55
C GLY A 58 -44.60 -38.95 83.41
N LEU A 59 -43.42 -39.52 83.69
CA LEU A 59 -42.41 -39.83 82.67
C LEU A 59 -42.93 -40.84 81.64
N SER A 60 -43.64 -41.88 82.08
CA SER A 60 -44.23 -42.88 81.18
C SER A 60 -45.33 -42.29 80.29
N ALA A 61 -46.09 -41.31 80.77
CA ALA A 61 -47.11 -40.62 79.98
C ALA A 61 -46.46 -39.72 78.91
N GLU A 62 -45.40 -38.98 79.24
CA GLU A 62 -44.62 -38.20 78.28
C GLU A 62 -44.00 -39.09 77.20
N ASP A 63 -43.37 -40.20 77.58
CA ASP A 63 -42.81 -41.18 76.64
C ASP A 63 -43.90 -41.77 75.73
N HIS A 64 -45.10 -42.04 76.25
CA HIS A 64 -46.20 -42.56 75.45
C HIS A 64 -46.68 -41.53 74.41
N ILE A 65 -46.79 -40.26 74.79
CA ILE A 65 -47.18 -39.17 73.89
C ILE A 65 -46.13 -39.00 72.78
N ILE A 66 -44.83 -38.97 73.12
CA ILE A 66 -43.74 -38.88 72.13
C ILE A 66 -43.81 -40.07 71.17
N ASN A 67 -43.97 -41.29 71.68
CA ASN A 67 -44.07 -42.49 70.84
C ASN A 67 -45.30 -42.50 69.91
N HIS A 68 -46.42 -41.94 70.37
CA HIS A 68 -47.64 -41.84 69.57
C HIS A 68 -47.50 -40.78 68.46
N VAL A 69 -46.99 -39.58 68.79
CA VAL A 69 -46.83 -38.47 67.82
C VAL A 69 -45.80 -38.81 66.74
N PHE A 70 -44.71 -39.49 67.10
CA PHE A 70 -43.64 -39.84 66.16
C PHE A 70 -43.73 -41.26 65.59
N HIS A 71 -44.91 -41.89 65.62
CA HIS A 71 -45.09 -43.27 65.16
C HIS A 71 -44.64 -43.50 63.70
N ASN A 72 -44.90 -42.52 62.83
CA ASN A 72 -44.53 -42.57 61.41
C ASN A 72 -43.12 -42.02 61.13
N ARG A 73 -42.41 -41.51 62.15
CA ARG A 73 -41.13 -40.79 62.00
C ARG A 73 -40.07 -41.40 62.91
N GLN A 74 -39.67 -42.61 62.57
CA GLN A 74 -38.79 -43.47 63.37
C GLN A 74 -37.45 -42.83 63.73
N ALA A 75 -36.85 -42.07 62.81
CA ALA A 75 -35.58 -41.36 63.07
C ALA A 75 -35.71 -40.25 64.14
N ASP A 76 -36.83 -39.53 64.16
CA ASP A 76 -37.08 -38.48 65.14
C ASP A 76 -37.46 -39.07 66.50
N ARG A 77 -38.19 -40.18 66.47
CA ARG A 77 -38.52 -40.97 67.66
C ARG A 77 -37.26 -41.45 68.37
N ALA A 78 -36.27 -41.96 67.64
CA ALA A 78 -34.99 -42.41 68.21
C ALA A 78 -34.21 -41.26 68.89
N CYS A 79 -34.19 -40.08 68.28
CA CYS A 79 -33.51 -38.89 68.82
C CYS A 79 -34.19 -38.28 70.06
N LEU A 80 -35.46 -38.64 70.31
CA LEU A 80 -36.28 -38.13 71.41
C LEU A 80 -36.48 -39.16 72.54
N ALA A 81 -35.85 -40.34 72.44
CA ALA A 81 -35.87 -41.33 73.52
C ALA A 81 -35.21 -40.76 74.79
N ASN A 82 -35.90 -40.86 75.93
CA ASN A 82 -35.46 -40.35 77.24
C ASN A 82 -35.42 -38.83 77.40
N LYS A 83 -36.09 -38.06 76.52
CA LYS A 83 -36.21 -36.60 76.63
C LYS A 83 -37.61 -36.20 77.08
N SER A 84 -37.73 -35.11 77.83
CA SER A 84 -39.03 -34.59 78.22
C SER A 84 -39.79 -34.01 77.03
N GLY A 85 -41.12 -33.93 77.12
CA GLY A 85 -41.96 -33.34 76.08
C GLY A 85 -41.56 -31.89 75.69
N SER A 86 -41.06 -31.09 76.63
CA SER A 86 -40.57 -29.74 76.35
C SER A 86 -39.31 -29.74 75.47
N ASP A 87 -38.39 -30.66 75.75
CA ASP A 87 -37.15 -30.80 74.96
C ASP A 87 -37.47 -31.28 73.55
N ALA A 88 -38.48 -32.15 73.41
CA ALA A 88 -38.96 -32.61 72.11
C ALA A 88 -39.52 -31.49 71.24
N ILE A 89 -40.28 -30.56 71.83
CA ILE A 89 -40.78 -29.37 71.12
C ILE A 89 -39.61 -28.51 70.64
N SER A 90 -38.67 -28.18 71.53
CA SER A 90 -37.50 -27.36 71.16
C SER A 90 -36.67 -28.00 70.04
N PHE A 91 -36.47 -29.32 70.09
CA PHE A 91 -35.74 -30.06 69.05
C PHE A 91 -36.43 -29.98 67.69
N MET A 92 -37.76 -30.12 67.66
CA MET A 92 -38.54 -29.98 66.43
C MET A 92 -38.53 -28.53 65.90
N ASP A 93 -38.57 -27.55 66.79
CA ASP A 93 -38.46 -26.13 66.43
C ASP A 93 -37.10 -25.82 65.80
N TYR A 94 -36.00 -26.30 66.38
CA TYR A 94 -34.67 -26.16 65.76
C TYR A 94 -34.61 -26.83 64.39
N ARG A 95 -35.14 -28.05 64.27
CA ARG A 95 -35.13 -28.78 63.00
C ARG A 95 -35.99 -28.10 61.92
N THR A 96 -37.13 -27.53 62.27
CA THR A 96 -37.97 -26.78 61.33
C THR A 96 -37.29 -25.47 60.93
N CYS A 97 -36.61 -24.80 61.86
CA CYS A 97 -35.80 -23.62 61.56
C CYS A 97 -34.64 -23.97 60.59
N ASP A 98 -33.95 -25.07 60.80
CA ASP A 98 -32.86 -25.50 59.91
C ASP A 98 -33.38 -25.94 58.53
N ALA A 99 -34.52 -26.62 58.47
CA ALA A 99 -35.19 -26.91 57.21
C ALA A 99 -35.60 -25.63 56.47
N MET A 100 -36.12 -24.63 57.19
CA MET A 100 -36.49 -23.33 56.64
C MET A 100 -35.28 -22.55 56.14
N LYS A 101 -34.16 -22.56 56.87
CA LYS A 101 -32.89 -21.97 56.41
C LYS A 101 -32.40 -22.62 55.12
N LYS A 102 -32.41 -23.96 55.05
CA LYS A 102 -32.05 -24.72 53.84
C LYS A 102 -32.97 -24.39 52.67
N TYR A 103 -34.28 -24.32 52.91
CA TYR A 103 -35.26 -23.93 51.90
C TYR A 103 -35.03 -22.50 51.39
N ASN A 104 -34.81 -21.54 52.29
CA ASN A 104 -34.53 -20.16 51.92
C ASN A 104 -33.24 -20.02 51.12
N ALA A 105 -32.18 -20.77 51.47
CA ALA A 105 -30.94 -20.81 50.72
C ALA A 105 -31.14 -21.38 49.30
N LEU A 106 -31.88 -22.49 49.17
CA LEU A 106 -32.21 -23.07 47.87
C LEU A 106 -33.09 -22.13 47.05
N ARG A 107 -34.09 -21.48 47.65
CA ARG A 107 -34.96 -20.51 46.99
C ARG A 107 -34.15 -19.33 46.46
N HIS A 108 -33.23 -18.79 47.26
CA HIS A 108 -32.33 -17.73 46.82
C HIS A 108 -31.46 -18.15 45.64
N MET A 109 -30.88 -19.36 45.69
CA MET A 109 -30.11 -19.92 44.57
C MET A 109 -30.96 -20.07 43.30
N THR A 110 -32.21 -20.52 43.43
CA THR A 110 -33.12 -20.63 42.29
C THR A 110 -33.41 -19.27 41.68
N ILE A 111 -33.73 -18.26 42.50
CA ILE A 111 -34.00 -16.89 42.04
C ILE A 111 -32.77 -16.31 41.31
N GLN A 112 -31.57 -16.47 41.87
CA GLN A 112 -30.35 -16.00 41.22
C GLN A 112 -30.11 -16.67 39.85
N LYS A 113 -30.38 -17.97 39.75
CA LYS A 113 -30.27 -18.70 38.48
C LYS A 113 -31.32 -18.24 37.47
N GLU A 114 -32.55 -17.98 37.90
CA GLU A 114 -33.61 -17.43 37.06
C GLU A 114 -33.25 -16.04 36.55
N GLU A 115 -32.76 -15.15 37.41
CA GLU A 115 -32.26 -13.82 37.03
C GLU A 115 -31.12 -13.94 35.99
N ARG A 116 -30.17 -14.84 36.22
CA ARG A 116 -29.08 -15.07 35.28
C ARG A 116 -29.56 -15.59 33.92
N ILE A 117 -30.56 -16.46 33.91
CA ILE A 117 -31.17 -16.95 32.66
C ILE A 117 -31.83 -15.80 31.90
N GLU A 118 -32.56 -14.93 32.59
CA GLU A 118 -33.21 -13.77 31.96
C GLU A 118 -32.19 -12.75 31.43
N GLU A 119 -31.08 -12.51 32.15
CA GLU A 119 -29.96 -11.72 31.63
C GLU A 119 -29.37 -12.31 30.35
N VAL A 120 -29.10 -13.62 30.35
CA VAL A 120 -28.55 -14.29 29.17
C VAL A 120 -29.53 -14.24 28.00
N LYS A 121 -30.83 -14.45 28.23
CA LYS A 121 -31.86 -14.30 27.19
C LYS A 121 -31.90 -12.89 26.61
N LYS A 122 -31.82 -11.84 27.44
CA LYS A 122 -31.76 -10.45 26.98
C LYS A 122 -30.52 -10.21 26.11
N SER A 123 -29.35 -10.63 26.59
CA SER A 123 -28.10 -10.49 25.82
C SER A 123 -28.14 -11.23 24.47
N TYR A 124 -28.80 -12.40 24.44
CA TYR A 124 -28.99 -13.17 23.22
C TYR A 124 -29.95 -12.46 22.25
N GLN A 125 -31.03 -11.87 22.74
CA GLN A 125 -31.96 -11.09 21.92
C GLN A 125 -31.30 -9.83 21.35
N GLU A 126 -30.52 -9.12 22.16
CA GLU A 126 -29.72 -7.96 21.72
C GLU A 126 -28.71 -8.35 20.63
N LEU A 127 -28.02 -9.49 20.81
CA LEU A 127 -27.08 -10.00 19.81
C LEU A 127 -27.79 -10.36 18.50
N LEU A 128 -28.94 -11.04 18.56
CA LEU A 128 -29.74 -11.34 17.38
C LEU A 128 -30.20 -10.08 16.66
N GLN A 129 -30.65 -9.07 17.40
CA GLN A 129 -31.07 -7.80 16.83
C GLN A 129 -29.90 -7.09 16.14
N ALA A 130 -28.72 -7.05 16.77
CA ALA A 130 -27.52 -6.50 16.17
C ALA A 130 -27.09 -7.23 14.89
N ILE A 131 -27.22 -8.57 14.84
CA ILE A 131 -26.96 -9.36 13.64
C ILE A 131 -27.96 -8.98 12.53
N THR A 132 -29.26 -8.89 12.85
CA THR A 132 -30.27 -8.52 11.85
C THR A 132 -30.08 -7.10 11.32
N ASP A 133 -29.72 -6.16 12.18
CA ASP A 133 -29.46 -4.77 11.79
C ASP A 133 -28.20 -4.68 10.91
N SER A 134 -27.14 -5.43 11.26
CA SER A 134 -25.93 -5.55 10.45
C SER A 134 -26.23 -6.12 9.06
N GLN A 135 -27.01 -7.20 8.99
CA GLN A 135 -27.45 -7.80 7.72
C GLN A 135 -28.31 -6.84 6.89
N ALA A 136 -29.22 -6.09 7.54
CA ALA A 136 -30.06 -5.10 6.86
C ALA A 136 -29.25 -3.90 6.35
N THR A 137 -28.19 -3.50 7.06
CA THR A 137 -27.25 -2.48 6.62
C THR A 137 -26.43 -2.97 5.42
N ALA A 138 -25.90 -4.19 5.46
CA ALA A 138 -25.20 -4.80 4.32
C ALA A 138 -26.11 -4.99 3.09
N ALA A 139 -27.36 -5.42 3.29
CA ALA A 139 -28.35 -5.56 2.24
C ALA A 139 -28.88 -4.21 1.71
N GLY A 140 -28.52 -3.09 2.34
CA GLY A 140 -28.95 -1.75 1.94
C GLY A 140 -30.45 -1.48 2.15
N THR A 141 -31.13 -2.27 2.99
CA THR A 141 -32.56 -2.10 3.30
C THR A 141 -32.76 -1.09 4.43
N ASN A 142 -31.82 -1.05 5.37
CA ASN A 142 -31.80 -0.07 6.46
C ASN A 142 -31.42 1.34 5.96
N LYS A 143 -31.80 2.38 6.70
CA LYS A 143 -31.45 3.80 6.41
C LYS A 143 -29.94 4.00 6.25
N GLU A 144 -29.16 3.36 7.13
CA GLU A 144 -27.70 3.41 7.08
C GLU A 144 -27.15 2.74 5.83
N GLY A 145 -27.66 1.55 5.48
CA GLY A 145 -27.27 0.86 4.26
C GLY A 145 -27.62 1.63 2.97
N LYS A 146 -28.78 2.32 2.94
CA LYS A 146 -29.13 3.23 1.83
C LYS A 146 -28.16 4.40 1.73
N ARG A 147 -27.83 5.03 2.87
CA ARG A 147 -26.85 6.12 2.94
C ARG A 147 -25.46 5.65 2.49
N LEU A 148 -25.06 4.44 2.85
CA LEU A 148 -23.80 3.84 2.44
C LEU A 148 -23.76 3.68 0.90
N ARG A 149 -24.82 3.12 0.30
CA ARG A 149 -24.96 3.05 -1.17
C ARG A 149 -24.96 4.41 -1.85
N GLU A 150 -25.61 5.42 -1.28
CA GLU A 150 -25.59 6.78 -1.82
C GLU A 150 -24.17 7.38 -1.80
N LEU A 151 -23.41 7.14 -0.74
CA LEU A 151 -22.03 7.59 -0.60
C LEU A 151 -21.10 6.85 -1.57
N GLU A 152 -21.25 5.54 -1.72
CA GLU A 152 -20.53 4.73 -2.71
C GLU A 152 -20.79 5.24 -4.12
N ASN A 153 -22.06 5.41 -4.51
CA ASN A 153 -22.42 5.96 -5.81
C ASN A 153 -21.86 7.37 -6.03
N ARG A 154 -21.79 8.19 -4.99
CA ARG A 154 -21.22 9.54 -5.07
C ARG A 154 -19.70 9.49 -5.23
N LEU A 155 -19.03 8.54 -4.58
CA LEU A 155 -17.60 8.30 -4.70
C LEU A 155 -17.26 7.79 -6.11
N ASP A 156 -17.98 6.80 -6.63
CA ASP A 156 -17.79 6.30 -7.99
C ASP A 156 -17.98 7.41 -9.04
N LYS A 157 -19.01 8.25 -8.87
CA LYS A 157 -19.21 9.44 -9.72
C LYS A 157 -18.04 10.43 -9.62
N ALA A 158 -17.46 10.62 -8.44
CA ALA A 158 -16.30 11.49 -8.27
C ALA A 158 -15.05 10.89 -8.93
N HIS A 159 -14.84 9.57 -8.84
CA HIS A 159 -13.76 8.87 -9.51
C HIS A 159 -13.87 8.95 -11.03
N LEU A 160 -15.07 8.73 -11.59
CA LEU A 160 -15.31 8.88 -13.03
C LEU A 160 -14.99 10.31 -13.50
N LYS A 161 -15.48 11.33 -12.79
CA LYS A 161 -15.16 12.74 -13.09
C LYS A 161 -13.67 13.05 -13.01
N HIS A 162 -12.96 12.46 -12.04
CA HIS A 162 -11.52 12.63 -11.91
C HIS A 162 -10.77 12.00 -13.09
N GLN A 163 -11.15 10.78 -13.50
CA GLN A 163 -10.56 10.11 -14.65
C GLN A 163 -10.82 10.87 -15.96
N GLU A 164 -12.03 11.40 -16.15
CA GLU A 164 -12.37 12.26 -17.28
C GLU A 164 -11.54 13.54 -17.27
N ALA A 165 -11.40 14.21 -16.12
CA ALA A 165 -10.57 15.41 -15.97
C ALA A 165 -9.09 15.12 -16.26
N GLU A 166 -8.57 13.98 -15.81
CA GLU A 166 -7.22 13.50 -16.11
C GLU A 166 -7.02 13.24 -17.60
N HIS A 167 -7.99 12.61 -18.27
CA HIS A 167 -7.95 12.40 -19.72
C HIS A 167 -7.92 13.74 -20.46
N ILE A 168 -8.83 14.66 -20.11
CA ILE A 168 -8.89 16.01 -20.68
C ILE A 168 -7.56 16.75 -20.45
N ARG A 169 -7.00 16.68 -19.24
CA ARG A 169 -5.69 17.28 -18.92
C ARG A 169 -4.59 16.73 -19.82
N ARG A 170 -4.50 15.40 -20.00
CA ARG A 170 -3.51 14.77 -20.89
C ARG A 170 -3.66 15.26 -22.33
N THR A 171 -4.89 15.35 -22.84
CA THR A 171 -5.12 15.87 -24.19
C THR A 171 -4.68 17.33 -24.33
N TYR A 172 -4.97 18.19 -23.34
CA TYR A 172 -4.51 19.58 -23.37
C TYR A 172 -3.00 19.71 -23.27
N LEU A 173 -2.33 18.84 -22.49
CA LEU A 173 -0.87 18.80 -22.45
C LEU A 173 -0.29 18.40 -23.81
N GLN A 174 -0.83 17.38 -24.47
CA GLN A 174 -0.40 16.99 -25.82
C GLN A 174 -0.58 18.13 -26.83
N ILE A 175 -1.72 18.84 -26.79
CA ILE A 175 -1.96 20.01 -27.65
C ILE A 175 -0.93 21.09 -27.35
N LYS A 176 -0.66 21.37 -26.07
CA LYS A 176 0.36 22.35 -25.67
C LYS A 176 1.74 21.97 -26.21
N ASP A 177 2.16 20.72 -26.06
CA ASP A 177 3.47 20.25 -26.52
C ASP A 177 3.58 20.39 -28.04
N LYS A 178 2.51 20.06 -28.79
CA LYS A 178 2.45 20.27 -30.25
C LYS A 178 2.55 21.73 -30.64
N LEU A 179 1.86 22.63 -29.94
CA LEU A 179 1.95 24.06 -30.20
C LEU A 179 3.36 24.61 -29.90
N GLN A 180 4.02 24.10 -28.87
CA GLN A 180 5.42 24.46 -28.56
C GLN A 180 6.39 23.95 -29.63
N GLU A 181 6.19 22.73 -30.13
CA GLU A 181 6.96 22.22 -31.29
C GLU A 181 6.75 23.13 -32.52
N GLU A 182 5.51 23.50 -32.83
CA GLU A 182 5.18 24.39 -33.95
C GLU A 182 5.82 25.78 -33.78
N GLU A 183 5.76 26.37 -32.58
CA GLU A 183 6.38 27.66 -32.26
C GLU A 183 7.87 27.70 -32.64
N LEU A 184 8.60 26.62 -32.35
CA LEU A 184 10.01 26.48 -32.71
C LEU A 184 10.24 26.37 -34.23
N THR A 185 9.29 25.78 -34.97
CA THR A 185 9.40 25.62 -36.44
C THR A 185 9.05 26.89 -37.22
N TYR A 186 8.14 27.74 -36.72
CA TYR A 186 7.73 28.95 -37.42
C TYR A 186 8.90 29.90 -37.69
N GLY A 187 9.83 30.06 -36.74
CA GLY A 187 11.03 30.88 -36.94
C GLY A 187 11.91 30.40 -38.09
N HIS A 188 12.09 29.08 -38.22
CA HIS A 188 12.88 28.49 -39.32
C HIS A 188 12.19 28.69 -40.67
N SER A 189 10.87 28.47 -40.73
CA SER A 189 10.07 28.69 -41.95
C SER A 189 10.08 30.16 -42.37
N LEU A 190 9.93 31.09 -41.41
CA LEU A 190 10.00 32.53 -41.65
C LEU A 190 11.37 32.93 -42.20
N ASN A 191 12.46 32.49 -41.57
CA ASN A 191 13.82 32.76 -42.03
C ASN A 191 14.07 32.22 -43.44
N ALA A 192 13.54 31.04 -43.77
CA ALA A 192 13.64 30.46 -45.11
C ALA A 192 12.88 31.30 -46.15
N LEU A 193 11.66 31.73 -45.85
CA LEU A 193 10.86 32.60 -46.71
C LEU A 193 11.52 33.98 -46.88
N GLU A 194 12.02 34.59 -45.80
CA GLU A 194 12.76 35.85 -45.86
C GLU A 194 14.00 35.75 -46.74
N LYS A 195 14.73 34.62 -46.66
CA LYS A 195 15.88 34.37 -47.52
C LYS A 195 15.48 34.24 -48.99
N GLN A 196 14.40 33.53 -49.30
CA GLN A 196 13.88 33.42 -50.66
C GLN A 196 13.46 34.79 -51.22
N ILE A 197 12.79 35.62 -50.40
CA ILE A 197 12.41 36.98 -50.79
C ILE A 197 13.64 37.84 -51.08
N LYS A 198 14.72 37.72 -50.30
CA LYS A 198 15.98 38.44 -50.56
C LYS A 198 16.60 38.02 -51.88
N LEU A 199 16.74 36.72 -52.11
CA LEU A 199 17.28 36.19 -53.37
C LEU A 199 16.45 36.65 -54.57
N ALA A 200 15.11 36.57 -54.49
CA ALA A 200 14.24 37.04 -55.57
C ALA A 200 14.34 38.56 -55.82
N LYS A 201 14.58 39.37 -54.78
CA LYS A 201 14.83 40.81 -54.94
C LYS A 201 16.18 41.08 -55.60
N ASP A 202 17.21 40.34 -55.22
CA ASP A 202 18.55 40.46 -55.81
C ASP A 202 18.51 40.06 -57.29
N GLU A 203 17.87 38.94 -57.63
CA GLU A 203 17.63 38.49 -59.02
C GLU A 203 16.84 39.52 -59.83
N LEU A 204 15.81 40.14 -59.24
CA LEU A 204 15.04 41.19 -59.92
C LEU A 204 15.91 42.42 -60.19
N MET A 205 16.75 42.81 -59.24
CA MET A 205 17.68 43.93 -59.41
C MET A 205 18.69 43.65 -60.53
N GLU A 206 19.26 42.44 -60.59
CA GLU A 206 20.14 42.01 -61.68
C GLU A 206 19.41 42.04 -63.03
N LEU A 207 18.19 41.51 -63.09
CA LEU A 207 17.37 41.51 -64.30
C LEU A 207 17.03 42.94 -64.77
N GLN A 208 16.81 43.86 -63.83
CA GLN A 208 16.54 45.27 -64.14
C GLN A 208 17.78 45.97 -64.71
N VAL A 209 18.98 45.66 -64.20
CA VAL A 209 20.24 46.14 -64.78
C VAL A 209 20.41 45.61 -66.20
N MET A 210 20.25 44.30 -66.42
CA MET A 210 20.32 43.71 -67.76
C MET A 210 19.28 44.32 -68.72
N TYR A 211 18.06 44.58 -68.24
CA TYR A 211 17.03 45.24 -69.04
C TYR A 211 17.46 46.65 -69.46
N ASN A 212 18.01 47.44 -68.53
CA ASN A 212 18.50 48.78 -68.83
C ASN A 212 19.65 48.73 -69.85
N ASP A 213 20.59 47.80 -69.70
CA ASP A 213 21.69 47.61 -70.65
C ASP A 213 21.18 47.20 -72.03
N ALA A 214 20.18 46.31 -72.10
CA ALA A 214 19.54 45.92 -73.35
C ALA A 214 18.81 47.10 -74.02
N VAL A 215 18.14 47.96 -73.25
CA VAL A 215 17.50 49.18 -73.76
C VAL A 215 18.55 50.16 -74.30
N LEU A 216 19.65 50.38 -73.56
CA LEU A 216 20.75 51.23 -74.00
C LEU A 216 21.40 50.70 -75.29
N ALA A 217 21.65 49.39 -75.38
CA ALA A 217 22.21 48.74 -76.57
C ALA A 217 21.26 48.86 -77.78
N ARG A 218 19.95 48.68 -77.57
CA ARG A 218 18.93 48.89 -78.61
C ARG A 218 18.93 50.34 -79.09
N ASP A 219 18.90 51.30 -78.18
CA ASP A 219 18.85 52.72 -78.53
C ASP A 219 20.14 53.20 -79.22
N ALA A 220 21.30 52.67 -78.80
CA ALA A 220 22.57 52.90 -79.48
C ALA A 220 22.56 52.34 -80.91
N SER A 221 22.07 51.11 -81.08
CA SER A 221 21.95 50.48 -82.41
C SER A 221 20.97 51.22 -83.32
N GLN A 222 19.84 51.70 -82.78
CA GLN A 222 18.89 52.52 -83.53
C GLN A 222 19.47 53.87 -83.94
N LYS A 223 20.27 54.51 -83.08
CA LYS A 223 20.96 55.76 -83.41
C LYS A 223 21.99 55.56 -84.52
N GLU A 224 22.80 54.49 -84.42
CA GLU A 224 23.79 54.14 -85.43
C GLU A 224 23.14 53.82 -86.78
N LEU A 225 22.04 53.06 -86.77
CA LEU A 225 21.27 52.75 -87.97
C LEU A 225 20.75 54.02 -88.64
N LYS A 226 20.16 54.96 -87.87
CA LYS A 226 19.69 56.25 -88.40
C LYS A 226 20.84 57.08 -88.99
N PHE A 227 21.97 57.11 -88.31
CA PHE A 227 23.17 57.81 -88.80
C PHE A 227 23.65 57.22 -90.13
N GLN A 228 23.73 55.89 -90.24
CA GLN A 228 24.10 55.22 -91.48
C GLN A 228 23.07 55.43 -92.60
N GLU A 229 21.78 55.42 -92.30
CA GLU A 229 20.72 55.75 -93.25
C GLU A 229 20.86 57.19 -93.77
N GLU A 230 21.13 58.16 -92.91
CA GLU A 230 21.38 59.56 -93.30
C GLU A 230 22.63 59.70 -94.17
N VAL A 231 23.73 59.02 -93.81
CA VAL A 231 24.96 58.98 -94.62
C VAL A 231 24.68 58.41 -96.00
N ILE A 232 24.00 57.26 -96.08
CA ILE A 232 23.63 56.62 -97.35
C ILE A 232 22.70 57.53 -98.17
N ALA A 233 21.74 58.19 -97.53
CA ALA A 233 20.84 59.13 -98.21
C ALA A 233 21.58 60.35 -98.75
N ASN A 234 22.52 60.92 -97.99
CA ASN A 234 23.35 62.04 -98.43
C ASN A 234 24.29 61.63 -99.57
N ASP A 235 24.91 60.45 -99.48
CA ASP A 235 25.71 59.86 -100.54
C ASP A 235 24.90 59.64 -101.83
N ARG A 236 23.67 59.11 -101.69
CA ARG A 236 22.74 58.97 -102.83
C ARG A 236 22.40 60.32 -103.44
N ARG A 237 22.04 61.33 -102.63
CA ARG A 237 21.78 62.70 -103.12
C ARG A 237 22.99 63.31 -103.81
N ARG A 238 24.20 63.09 -103.27
CA ARG A 238 25.45 63.57 -103.88
C ARG A 238 25.69 62.88 -105.23
N ARG A 239 25.58 61.55 -105.30
CA ARG A 239 25.72 60.79 -106.56
C ARG A 239 24.66 61.20 -107.58
N GLU A 240 23.42 61.45 -107.16
CA GLU A 240 22.35 61.93 -108.03
C GLU A 240 22.59 63.37 -108.52
N ALA A 241 23.14 64.25 -107.67
CA ALA A 241 23.58 65.58 -108.06
C ALA A 241 24.74 65.53 -109.06
N GLU A 242 25.74 64.67 -108.82
CA GLU A 242 26.85 64.43 -109.75
C GLU A 242 26.35 63.85 -111.08
N LEU A 243 25.51 62.82 -111.06
CA LEU A 243 24.90 62.22 -112.24
C LEU A 243 24.02 63.21 -113.01
N SER A 244 23.20 64.02 -112.33
CA SER A 244 22.39 65.05 -112.98
C SER A 244 23.23 66.18 -113.58
N SER A 245 24.36 66.55 -112.95
CA SER A 245 25.32 67.51 -113.52
C SER A 245 25.97 66.97 -114.80
N MET A 246 26.40 65.69 -114.77
CA MET A 246 26.96 65.01 -115.94
C MET A 246 25.91 64.82 -117.03
N LYS A 247 24.66 64.53 -116.65
CA LYS A 247 23.53 64.46 -117.57
C LYS A 247 23.27 65.82 -118.22
N ARG A 248 23.32 66.93 -117.49
CA ARG A 248 23.22 68.29 -118.08
C ARG A 248 24.37 68.60 -119.04
N ILE A 249 25.60 68.16 -118.73
CA ILE A 249 26.74 68.29 -119.64
C ILE A 249 26.53 67.42 -120.89
N ALA A 250 26.05 66.19 -120.73
CA ALA A 250 25.73 65.29 -121.83
C ALA A 250 24.60 65.85 -122.70
N GLU A 251 23.50 66.33 -122.10
CA GLU A 251 22.39 67.00 -122.79
C GLU A 251 22.85 68.30 -123.47
N GLY A 252 23.79 69.04 -122.88
CA GLY A 252 24.43 70.20 -123.52
C GLY A 252 25.30 69.82 -124.74
N LYS A 253 25.94 68.64 -124.69
CA LYS A 253 26.70 68.08 -125.82
C LYS A 253 25.79 67.47 -126.87
N THR A 254 24.68 66.80 -126.51
CA THR A 254 23.69 66.35 -127.49
C THR A 254 22.94 67.52 -128.11
N ASN A 255 22.68 68.62 -127.40
CA ASN A 255 22.15 69.85 -128.00
C ASN A 255 23.16 70.57 -128.92
N SER A 256 24.46 70.30 -128.75
CA SER A 256 25.54 70.71 -129.67
C SER A 256 25.68 69.76 -130.87
N ASP A 257 25.56 68.45 -130.63
CA ASP A 257 25.63 67.38 -131.63
C ASP A 257 24.30 67.24 -132.42
N GLU A 258 23.17 67.73 -131.92
CA GLU A 258 21.89 67.87 -132.64
C GLU A 258 21.96 68.95 -133.74
N LYS A 259 23.01 69.78 -133.76
CA LYS A 259 23.35 70.67 -134.88
C LYS A 259 24.30 70.03 -135.90
N SER A 260 24.63 68.75 -135.75
CA SER A 260 25.47 67.98 -136.68
C SER A 260 25.05 66.51 -136.78
N GLY A 261 24.06 66.25 -137.64
CA GLY A 261 23.90 64.99 -138.42
C GLY A 261 23.67 63.71 -137.61
N LEU A 262 22.45 63.18 -137.50
CA LEU A 262 21.72 62.39 -138.50
C LEU A 262 22.52 61.27 -139.20
N ILE A 263 22.10 60.01 -138.92
CA ILE A 263 21.95 58.84 -139.82
C ILE A 263 22.71 57.55 -139.41
N GLY A 264 21.92 56.48 -139.18
CA GLY A 264 22.23 55.09 -139.60
C GLY A 264 22.32 54.07 -138.46
N ASN A 265 21.23 53.40 -138.03
CA ASN A 265 20.74 52.08 -138.50
C ASN A 265 21.84 50.98 -138.45
N ARG A 266 21.64 49.77 -137.91
CA ARG A 266 20.50 48.83 -138.10
C ARG A 266 20.68 47.54 -137.27
N GLU A 267 19.56 46.91 -136.85
CA GLU A 267 19.31 45.45 -136.57
C GLU A 267 20.17 44.73 -135.49
N SER A 268 19.76 43.69 -134.77
CA SER A 268 18.54 42.89 -134.49
C SER A 268 19.08 41.82 -133.48
N LEU A 269 18.39 41.23 -132.51
CA LEU A 269 17.27 40.28 -132.51
C LEU A 269 17.29 39.62 -131.09
N ALA A 270 16.17 39.05 -130.69
CA ALA A 270 15.90 38.42 -129.39
C ALA A 270 16.72 37.16 -129.05
N THR A 271 16.79 36.75 -127.77
CA THR A 271 16.22 35.49 -127.22
C THR A 271 16.59 35.25 -125.74
N GLU A 272 15.92 34.25 -125.17
CA GLU A 272 15.60 33.92 -123.79
C GLU A 272 16.71 33.33 -122.90
N ASP A 273 16.43 33.36 -121.58
CA ASP A 273 16.57 32.31 -120.55
C ASP A 273 17.87 31.54 -120.23
N ALA A 274 17.99 31.34 -118.91
CA ALA A 274 18.46 30.16 -118.18
C ALA A 274 19.96 29.98 -117.80
N GLN A 275 20.14 29.92 -116.47
CA GLN A 275 20.93 28.96 -115.69
C GLN A 275 22.46 28.84 -115.88
N GLY A 276 23.16 29.07 -114.76
CA GLY A 276 23.92 27.99 -114.12
C GLY A 276 25.45 28.05 -114.20
N ALA A 277 26.05 27.76 -113.04
CA ALA A 277 27.42 27.28 -112.80
C ALA A 277 28.57 28.30 -112.99
N SER A 278 29.22 28.73 -111.90
CA SER A 278 30.40 28.09 -111.30
C SER A 278 31.69 28.34 -112.08
N GLY A 279 32.72 28.80 -111.37
CA GLY A 279 34.10 28.48 -111.71
C GLY A 279 35.01 29.67 -112.03
N SER A 280 35.75 30.09 -111.01
CA SER A 280 37.21 30.23 -111.03
C SER A 280 37.90 30.93 -112.21
N GLY A 281 38.52 32.06 -111.90
CA GLY A 281 39.96 32.15 -112.04
C GLY A 281 40.55 33.06 -113.13
N SER A 282 41.78 33.49 -112.83
CA SER A 282 42.73 34.30 -113.60
C SER A 282 42.47 35.82 -113.52
N GLY A 283 43.36 36.62 -112.94
CA GLY A 283 44.72 36.88 -113.45
C GLY A 283 44.61 38.04 -114.46
N SER A 284 45.26 39.21 -114.33
CA SER A 284 46.71 39.39 -114.44
C SER A 284 47.02 40.90 -114.58
N SER A 285 48.22 41.30 -114.12
CA SER A 285 49.10 42.38 -114.65
C SER A 285 48.60 43.84 -114.59
N SER A 286 49.39 44.85 -114.20
CA SER A 286 50.81 45.16 -114.52
C SER A 286 51.29 46.26 -113.56
N ASP A 287 52.38 46.09 -112.81
CA ASP A 287 53.81 46.42 -113.06
C ASP A 287 54.22 47.91 -112.95
N ARG A 288 55.35 48.11 -112.22
CA ARG A 288 56.27 49.27 -112.06
C ARG A 288 55.81 50.49 -111.25
N GLY A 289 56.55 51.04 -110.27
CA GLY A 289 57.88 50.78 -109.70
C GLY A 289 58.32 51.96 -108.81
N ALA A 290 59.33 51.73 -107.95
CA ALA A 290 60.16 52.69 -107.18
C ALA A 290 59.73 53.12 -105.75
N THR A 291 60.30 52.39 -104.77
CA THR A 291 61.02 52.85 -103.56
C THR A 291 60.42 53.91 -102.62
N THR A 292 60.14 53.52 -101.35
CA THR A 292 60.63 54.14 -100.09
C THR A 292 60.43 53.16 -98.91
N ARG A 293 61.34 53.19 -97.92
CA ARG A 293 61.60 52.22 -96.83
C ARG A 293 60.62 52.21 -95.64
N GLY A 294 60.40 51.01 -95.06
CA GLY A 294 60.46 50.69 -93.61
C GLY A 294 59.18 50.16 -92.90
N PRO A 295 59.24 49.27 -91.86
CA PRO A 295 60.31 48.35 -91.43
C PRO A 295 59.95 46.85 -91.61
N GLY A 296 60.95 45.98 -91.64
CA GLY A 296 60.80 44.52 -91.76
C GLY A 296 60.40 43.84 -90.46
N ILE A 297 59.49 42.87 -90.57
CA ILE A 297 59.21 41.88 -89.53
C ILE A 297 60.45 41.00 -89.37
N SER A 298 60.92 40.81 -88.13
CA SER A 298 62.09 39.98 -87.82
C SER A 298 61.83 38.51 -88.19
N GLU A 299 62.85 37.81 -88.68
CA GLU A 299 62.80 36.37 -88.98
C GLU A 299 62.34 35.53 -87.77
N GLU A 300 62.66 35.96 -86.55
CA GLU A 300 62.16 35.36 -85.31
C GLU A 300 60.65 35.54 -85.11
N GLN A 301 60.08 36.66 -85.55
CA GLN A 301 58.63 36.89 -85.47
C GLN A 301 57.90 36.01 -86.50
N GLN A 302 58.50 35.80 -87.67
CA GLN A 302 57.92 34.93 -88.69
C GLN A 302 57.94 33.44 -88.27
N GLN A 303 59.00 32.98 -87.60
CA GLN A 303 59.05 31.62 -87.05
C GLN A 303 58.05 31.43 -85.89
N LYS A 304 57.88 32.43 -85.02
CA LYS A 304 56.85 32.39 -83.97
C LYS A 304 55.43 32.32 -84.55
N ILE A 305 55.16 33.07 -85.62
CA ILE A 305 53.87 33.00 -86.32
C ILE A 305 53.64 31.60 -86.89
N ALA A 306 54.65 30.99 -87.54
CA ALA A 306 54.53 29.63 -88.06
C ALA A 306 54.28 28.58 -86.95
N GLN A 307 54.94 28.70 -85.80
CA GLN A 307 54.69 27.83 -84.63
C GLN A 307 53.28 28.03 -84.05
N PHE A 308 52.78 29.27 -83.99
CA PHE A 308 51.41 29.54 -83.57
C PHE A 308 50.38 29.01 -84.56
N GLU A 309 50.66 29.05 -85.87
CA GLU A 309 49.80 28.46 -86.89
C GLU A 309 49.75 26.92 -86.81
N GLU A 310 50.89 26.27 -86.56
CA GLU A 310 50.97 24.81 -86.39
C GLU A 310 50.23 24.34 -85.13
N THR A 311 50.48 24.99 -83.99
CA THR A 311 49.77 24.70 -82.73
C THR A 311 48.28 25.01 -82.84
N PHE A 312 47.90 26.08 -83.55
CA PHE A 312 46.50 26.39 -83.84
C PHE A 312 45.85 25.31 -84.70
N LYS A 313 46.53 24.82 -85.74
CA LYS A 313 46.04 23.74 -86.59
C LYS A 313 45.81 22.46 -85.78
N HIS A 314 46.73 22.14 -84.87
CA HIS A 314 46.56 21.01 -83.96
C HIS A 314 45.34 21.19 -83.03
N ILE A 315 45.18 22.36 -82.41
CA ILE A 315 44.01 22.66 -81.57
C ILE A 315 42.71 22.58 -82.39
N LYS A 316 42.72 23.06 -83.63
CA LYS A 316 41.59 23.01 -84.56
C LYS A 316 41.19 21.57 -84.91
N GLU A 317 42.17 20.71 -85.14
CA GLU A 317 41.97 19.28 -85.43
C GLU A 317 41.45 18.53 -84.20
N VAL A 318 41.95 18.82 -82.99
CA VAL A 318 41.54 18.17 -81.74
C VAL A 318 40.16 18.64 -81.26
N THR A 319 39.84 19.93 -81.43
CA THR A 319 38.55 20.50 -81.03
C THR A 319 37.46 20.37 -82.10
N GLY A 320 37.84 20.14 -83.37
CA GLY A 320 36.91 19.99 -84.50
C GLY A 320 36.15 21.27 -84.88
N LEU A 321 36.56 22.43 -84.35
CA LEU A 321 35.89 23.72 -84.54
C LEU A 321 36.66 24.58 -85.54
N SER A 322 35.97 25.16 -86.52
CA SER A 322 36.62 25.87 -87.63
C SER A 322 37.02 27.31 -87.33
N ASP A 323 36.43 27.93 -86.32
CA ASP A 323 36.53 29.35 -85.98
C ASP A 323 37.16 29.56 -84.58
N LEU A 324 38.18 30.41 -84.51
CA LEU A 324 38.93 30.73 -83.29
C LEU A 324 38.02 31.26 -82.19
N SER A 325 37.01 32.06 -82.55
CA SER A 325 36.07 32.63 -81.58
C SER A 325 35.25 31.56 -80.85
N GLN A 326 34.94 30.46 -81.54
CA GLN A 326 34.16 29.35 -81.00
C GLN A 326 35.01 28.46 -80.09
N ILE A 327 36.29 28.27 -80.42
CA ILE A 327 37.25 27.55 -79.58
C ILE A 327 37.41 28.28 -78.25
N VAL A 328 37.62 29.60 -78.27
CA VAL A 328 37.78 30.41 -77.04
C VAL A 328 36.54 30.31 -76.15
N LYS A 329 35.33 30.51 -76.70
CA LYS A 329 34.07 30.37 -75.93
C LYS A 329 33.86 28.97 -75.35
N ARG A 330 34.30 27.93 -76.05
CA ARG A 330 34.23 26.54 -75.56
C ARG A 330 35.23 26.30 -74.44
N PHE A 331 36.44 26.85 -74.52
CA PHE A 331 37.40 26.78 -73.43
C PHE A 331 36.96 27.58 -72.20
N GLU A 332 36.38 28.76 -72.39
CA GLU A 332 35.81 29.56 -71.31
C GLU A 332 34.65 28.83 -70.62
N SER A 333 33.68 28.30 -71.37
CA SER A 333 32.58 27.52 -70.79
C SER A 333 33.03 26.19 -70.17
N GLN A 334 34.08 25.55 -70.69
CA GLN A 334 34.72 24.38 -70.07
C GLN A 334 35.44 24.76 -68.77
N GLY A 335 36.09 25.92 -68.71
CA GLY A 335 36.70 26.45 -67.50
C GLY A 335 35.66 26.75 -66.43
N GLU A 336 34.56 27.40 -66.80
CA GLU A 336 33.44 27.69 -65.90
C GLU A 336 32.79 26.40 -65.37
N THR A 337 32.54 25.42 -66.24
CA THR A 337 32.00 24.12 -65.80
C THR A 337 32.97 23.37 -64.89
N LEU A 338 34.28 23.42 -65.15
CA LEU A 338 35.28 22.82 -64.28
C LEU A 338 35.29 23.49 -62.89
N ILE A 339 35.24 24.82 -62.83
CA ILE A 339 35.14 25.56 -61.56
C ILE A 339 33.87 25.17 -60.82
N HIS A 340 32.73 25.10 -61.52
CA HIS A 340 31.47 24.69 -60.92
C HIS A 340 31.50 23.25 -60.37
N LEU A 341 32.08 22.31 -61.12
CA LEU A 341 32.28 20.92 -60.68
C LEU A 341 33.21 20.84 -59.46
N GLN A 342 34.27 21.65 -59.43
CA GLN A 342 35.18 21.75 -58.29
C GLN A 342 34.44 22.26 -57.05
N GLU A 343 33.63 23.31 -57.17
CA GLU A 343 32.83 23.82 -56.06
C GLU A 343 31.80 22.80 -55.55
N LEU A 344 31.19 22.03 -56.46
CA LEU A 344 30.21 21.01 -56.11
C LEU A 344 30.89 19.83 -55.39
N LYS A 345 32.09 19.45 -55.84
CA LYS A 345 32.95 18.49 -55.14
C LYS A 345 33.32 18.97 -53.75
N ASP A 346 33.78 20.22 -53.61
CA ASP A 346 34.17 20.78 -52.31
C ASP A 346 32.98 20.89 -51.34
N LYS A 347 31.79 21.25 -51.86
CA LYS A 347 30.54 21.24 -51.08
C LYS A 347 30.16 19.83 -50.62
N ALA A 348 30.26 18.83 -51.49
CA ALA A 348 29.99 17.44 -51.16
C ALA A 348 31.02 16.89 -50.14
N GLU A 349 32.30 17.21 -50.29
CA GLU A 349 33.35 16.82 -49.33
C GLU A 349 33.11 17.44 -47.95
N LYS A 350 32.74 18.72 -47.89
CA LYS A 350 32.36 19.38 -46.63
C LYS A 350 31.13 18.73 -46.00
N GLN A 351 30.11 18.39 -46.78
CA GLN A 351 28.93 17.67 -46.27
C GLN A 351 29.29 16.27 -45.76
N CYS A 352 30.17 15.55 -46.45
CA CYS A 352 30.64 14.25 -45.98
C CYS A 352 31.43 14.38 -44.67
N GLN A 353 32.25 15.42 -44.50
CA GLN A 353 32.97 15.68 -43.26
C GLN A 353 32.01 16.00 -42.11
N THR A 354 31.05 16.91 -42.29
CA THR A 354 30.08 17.24 -41.24
C THR A 354 29.23 16.05 -40.83
N LEU A 355 28.80 15.21 -41.78
CA LEU A 355 28.07 13.98 -41.48
C LEU A 355 28.92 12.96 -40.74
N ARG A 356 30.22 12.84 -41.07
CA ARG A 356 31.15 11.97 -40.32
C ARG A 356 31.32 12.45 -38.89
N GLU A 357 31.52 13.74 -38.68
CA GLU A 357 31.62 14.34 -37.33
C GLU A 357 30.33 14.16 -36.52
N GLN A 358 29.16 14.36 -37.14
CA GLN A 358 27.87 14.11 -36.48
C GLN A 358 27.69 12.64 -36.10
N ARG A 359 28.06 11.72 -36.99
CA ARG A 359 28.03 10.28 -36.75
C ARG A 359 28.97 9.89 -35.61
N ASP A 360 30.17 10.46 -35.56
CA ASP A 360 31.14 10.19 -34.49
C ASP A 360 30.65 10.76 -33.14
N ARG A 361 30.09 11.97 -33.13
CA ARG A 361 29.47 12.57 -31.93
C ARG A 361 28.29 11.75 -31.41
N LEU A 362 27.38 11.33 -32.29
CA LEU A 362 26.24 10.49 -31.91
C LEU A 362 26.71 9.13 -31.39
N HIS A 363 27.78 8.58 -31.96
CA HIS A 363 28.35 7.32 -31.49
C HIS A 363 28.92 7.45 -30.08
N GLN A 364 29.64 8.53 -29.78
CA GLN A 364 30.13 8.82 -28.43
C GLN A 364 29.00 8.98 -27.42
N GLN A 365 27.95 9.74 -27.77
CA GLN A 365 26.77 9.89 -26.90
C GLN A 365 26.07 8.55 -26.65
N PHE A 366 26.00 7.68 -27.66
CA PHE A 366 25.44 6.35 -27.51
C PHE A 366 26.28 5.46 -26.60
N GLU A 367 27.61 5.50 -26.73
CA GLU A 367 28.51 4.77 -25.82
C GLU A 367 28.37 5.27 -24.38
N GLU A 368 28.37 6.59 -24.17
CA GLU A 368 28.14 7.19 -22.85
C GLU A 368 26.81 6.74 -22.24
N LEU A 369 25.71 6.76 -23.00
CA LEU A 369 24.39 6.31 -22.54
C LEU A 369 24.34 4.80 -22.27
N LYS A 370 25.03 4.00 -23.08
CA LYS A 370 25.09 2.54 -22.90
C LYS A 370 25.79 2.19 -21.58
N TYR A 371 26.92 2.83 -21.31
CA TYR A 371 27.70 2.55 -20.09
C TYR A 371 27.11 3.25 -18.86
N SER A 372 26.51 4.44 -18.97
CA SER A 372 25.85 5.10 -17.84
C SER A 372 24.61 4.33 -17.39
N GLY A 373 23.77 3.88 -18.33
CA GLY A 373 22.59 3.07 -18.04
C GLY A 373 22.93 1.74 -17.35
N GLU A 374 24.04 1.10 -17.75
CA GLU A 374 24.50 -0.15 -17.13
C GLU A 374 25.01 0.07 -15.69
N THR A 375 25.67 1.19 -15.42
CA THR A 375 26.10 1.56 -14.06
C THR A 375 24.92 1.87 -13.14
N GLU A 376 23.91 2.59 -13.63
CA GLU A 376 22.70 2.89 -12.86
C GLU A 376 21.91 1.62 -12.54
N LEU A 377 21.68 0.75 -13.53
CA LEU A 377 21.03 -0.56 -13.33
C LEU A 377 21.77 -1.42 -12.31
N THR A 378 23.10 -1.44 -12.37
CA THR A 378 23.92 -2.19 -11.40
C THR A 378 23.78 -1.63 -9.99
N SER A 379 23.76 -0.29 -9.85
CA SER A 379 23.58 0.36 -8.55
C SER A 379 22.18 0.09 -7.95
N VAL A 380 21.14 0.12 -8.78
CA VAL A 380 19.76 -0.17 -8.39
C VAL A 380 19.62 -1.64 -7.99
N ASN A 381 20.19 -2.57 -8.75
CA ASN A 381 20.17 -4.00 -8.42
C ASN A 381 20.89 -4.29 -7.10
N GLN A 382 22.04 -3.66 -6.85
CA GLN A 382 22.75 -3.80 -5.58
C GLN A 382 21.93 -3.26 -4.40
N LEU A 383 21.23 -2.15 -4.58
CA LEU A 383 20.34 -1.59 -3.56
C LEU A 383 19.15 -2.53 -3.29
N LEU A 384 18.57 -3.08 -4.35
CA LEU A 384 17.45 -4.03 -4.27
C LEU A 384 17.85 -5.30 -3.54
N ASP A 385 19.06 -5.83 -3.80
CA ASP A 385 19.59 -6.99 -3.10
C ASP A 385 19.89 -6.70 -1.62
N ARG A 386 20.30 -5.48 -1.26
CA ARG A 386 20.42 -5.08 0.16
C ARG A 386 19.06 -5.07 0.85
N TYR A 387 18.04 -4.47 0.23
CA TYR A 387 16.69 -4.46 0.78
C TYR A 387 16.08 -5.86 0.90
N LYS A 388 16.34 -6.74 -0.07
CA LYS A 388 15.93 -8.15 0.03
C LYS A 388 16.57 -8.84 1.24
N LYS A 389 17.88 -8.66 1.44
CA LYS A 389 18.60 -9.23 2.59
C LYS A 389 18.07 -8.67 3.91
N GLU A 390 17.86 -7.36 4.02
CA GLU A 390 17.29 -6.75 5.22
C GLU A 390 15.88 -7.29 5.52
N ALA A 391 15.05 -7.50 4.49
CA ALA A 391 13.74 -8.11 4.65
C ALA A 391 13.84 -9.59 5.08
N GLU A 392 14.77 -10.36 4.52
CA GLU A 392 15.03 -11.74 4.95
C GLU A 392 15.51 -11.79 6.41
N ASP A 393 16.38 -10.89 6.84
CA ASP A 393 16.87 -10.83 8.21
C ASP A 393 15.77 -10.44 9.20
N GLU A 394 14.93 -9.45 8.87
CA GLU A 394 13.78 -9.06 9.72
C GLU A 394 12.69 -10.14 9.76
N THR A 395 12.45 -10.87 8.67
CA THR A 395 11.53 -12.02 8.69
C THR A 395 12.04 -13.15 9.58
N GLN A 396 13.32 -13.49 9.49
CA GLN A 396 13.94 -14.47 10.40
C GLN A 396 13.90 -14.00 11.86
N ARG A 397 14.12 -12.71 12.11
CA ARG A 397 14.01 -12.13 13.45
C ARG A 397 12.59 -12.24 14.01
N ARG A 398 11.58 -11.96 13.17
CA ARG A 398 10.17 -12.10 13.53
C ARG A 398 9.80 -13.55 13.84
N GLU A 399 10.29 -14.51 13.06
CA GLU A 399 10.06 -15.94 13.31
C GLU A 399 10.68 -16.40 14.63
N LYS A 400 11.92 -15.99 14.93
CA LYS A 400 12.57 -16.27 16.22
C LYS A 400 11.79 -15.67 17.39
N LEU A 401 11.32 -14.42 17.26
CA LEU A 401 10.51 -13.78 18.29
C LEU A 401 9.18 -14.53 18.49
N HIS A 402 8.52 -14.90 17.40
CA HIS A 402 7.27 -15.66 17.44
C HIS A 402 7.44 -17.03 18.10
N GLN A 403 8.53 -17.75 17.78
CA GLN A 403 8.89 -19.00 18.45
C GLN A 403 9.11 -18.78 19.95
N SER A 404 9.87 -17.75 20.34
CA SER A 404 10.09 -17.43 21.76
C SER A 404 8.79 -17.10 22.51
N VAL A 405 7.86 -16.38 21.88
CA VAL A 405 6.54 -16.07 22.45
C VAL A 405 5.70 -17.33 22.57
N SER A 406 5.73 -18.22 21.57
CA SER A 406 5.05 -19.50 21.61
C SER A 406 5.61 -20.44 22.69
N ASP A 407 6.92 -20.41 22.94
CA ASP A 407 7.54 -21.19 24.00
C ASP A 407 7.16 -20.65 25.39
N VAL A 408 7.18 -19.33 25.56
CA VAL A 408 6.76 -18.67 26.81
C VAL A 408 5.27 -18.90 27.07
N SER A 409 4.41 -18.82 26.06
CA SER A 409 2.97 -19.10 26.24
C SER A 409 2.71 -20.56 26.61
N ARG A 410 3.42 -21.51 25.99
CA ARG A 410 3.36 -22.93 26.38
C ARG A 410 3.80 -23.13 27.83
N LEU A 411 4.89 -22.50 28.26
CA LEU A 411 5.36 -22.56 29.64
C LEU A 411 4.35 -21.92 30.60
N LEU A 412 3.73 -20.80 30.23
CA LEU A 412 2.69 -20.16 31.03
C LEU A 412 1.46 -21.07 31.21
N VAL A 413 1.02 -21.76 30.16
CA VAL A 413 -0.08 -22.74 30.23
C VAL A 413 0.28 -23.89 31.16
N GLN A 414 1.50 -24.41 31.09
CA GLN A 414 1.98 -25.45 32.00
C GLN A 414 2.01 -24.98 33.46
N CYS A 415 2.48 -23.75 33.72
CA CYS A 415 2.49 -23.16 35.04
C CYS A 415 1.07 -22.93 35.58
N LYS A 416 0.13 -22.48 34.75
CA LYS A 416 -1.28 -22.36 35.12
C LYS A 416 -1.88 -23.70 35.52
N ALA A 417 -1.72 -24.72 34.66
CA ALA A 417 -2.20 -26.06 34.95
C ALA A 417 -1.58 -26.66 36.24
N GLY A 418 -0.29 -26.38 36.48
CA GLY A 418 0.38 -26.76 37.73
C GLY A 418 -0.18 -26.05 38.97
N ALA A 419 -0.43 -24.75 38.87
CA ALA A 419 -1.03 -23.96 39.94
C ALA A 419 -2.48 -24.40 40.23
N ASP A 420 -3.28 -24.64 39.19
CA ASP A 420 -4.65 -25.17 39.30
C ASP A 420 -4.65 -26.52 40.01
N HIS A 421 -3.74 -27.43 39.65
CA HIS A 421 -3.63 -28.73 40.30
C HIS A 421 -3.20 -28.64 41.77
N ILE A 422 -2.29 -27.73 42.12
CA ILE A 422 -1.93 -27.47 43.52
C ILE A 422 -3.12 -26.90 44.28
N TYR A 423 -3.83 -25.95 43.68
CA TYR A 423 -5.03 -25.35 44.26
C TYR A 423 -6.09 -26.41 44.52
N ASP A 424 -6.41 -27.25 43.52
CA ASP A 424 -7.35 -28.37 43.61
C ASP A 424 -6.98 -29.30 44.76
N LYS A 425 -5.69 -29.65 44.90
CA LYS A 425 -5.23 -30.42 46.06
C LYS A 425 -5.49 -29.68 47.35
N LEU A 426 -5.13 -28.41 47.48
CA LEU A 426 -5.32 -27.66 48.74
C LEU A 426 -6.80 -27.38 49.10
N THR A 427 -7.76 -27.68 48.21
CA THR A 427 -9.19 -27.49 48.52
C THR A 427 -9.70 -28.35 49.67
N PHE A 428 -9.05 -29.46 50.04
CA PHE A 428 -9.46 -30.26 51.21
C PHE A 428 -9.30 -29.53 52.55
N LEU A 429 -8.49 -28.47 52.61
CA LEU A 429 -8.36 -27.60 53.78
C LEU A 429 -9.57 -26.66 53.95
N ASN A 430 -10.48 -26.60 52.97
CA ASN A 430 -11.71 -25.80 53.04
C ASN A 430 -12.76 -26.43 53.96
N GLY A 431 -12.43 -26.60 55.23
CA GLY A 431 -13.42 -26.87 56.27
C GLY A 431 -14.37 -25.69 56.52
N ASN A 432 -14.08 -24.47 56.03
CA ASN A 432 -14.83 -23.25 56.40
C ASN A 432 -14.86 -22.10 55.36
N SER A 433 -14.95 -22.37 54.05
CA SER A 433 -15.33 -21.32 53.09
C SER A 433 -16.15 -21.88 51.92
N PRO A 434 -17.29 -21.26 51.55
CA PRO A 434 -18.08 -21.72 50.44
C PRO A 434 -17.31 -21.52 49.13
N SER A 435 -17.25 -22.59 48.37
CA SER A 435 -16.89 -22.67 46.95
C SER A 435 -17.14 -21.38 46.17
N SER A 436 -16.06 -20.73 45.71
CA SER A 436 -16.08 -19.84 44.56
C SER A 436 -15.22 -20.47 43.48
N ASP A 437 -15.91 -20.83 42.40
CA ASP A 437 -15.49 -21.03 41.01
C ASP A 437 -14.21 -21.80 40.71
N LYS A 438 -14.37 -22.83 39.86
CA LYS A 438 -13.27 -23.39 39.08
C LYS A 438 -12.60 -22.23 38.34
N PHE A 439 -11.32 -21.99 38.59
CA PHE A 439 -10.55 -20.84 38.10
C PHE A 439 -10.22 -20.90 36.60
N SER A 440 -10.91 -21.74 35.82
CA SER A 440 -10.60 -22.02 34.41
C SER A 440 -10.81 -20.84 33.45
N ASP A 441 -11.44 -19.74 33.89
CA ASP A 441 -11.83 -18.60 33.03
C ASP A 441 -11.16 -17.26 33.41
N VAL A 442 -10.02 -17.29 34.10
CA VAL A 442 -9.41 -16.07 34.66
C VAL A 442 -8.27 -15.47 33.79
N PRO A 443 -8.24 -14.13 33.56
CA PRO A 443 -7.23 -13.46 32.73
C PRO A 443 -5.78 -13.61 33.23
N GLU A 444 -4.83 -13.53 32.28
CA GLU A 444 -3.39 -13.84 32.41
C GLU A 444 -2.63 -13.17 33.57
N GLY A 445 -3.18 -12.11 34.17
CA GLY A 445 -2.57 -11.37 35.30
C GLY A 445 -2.76 -11.98 36.69
N GLN A 446 -3.58 -13.02 36.87
CA GLN A 446 -3.88 -13.57 38.21
C GLN A 446 -3.07 -14.81 38.61
N LEU A 447 -2.18 -15.34 37.77
CA LEU A 447 -1.32 -16.49 38.14
C LEU A 447 -0.45 -16.24 39.39
N PRO A 448 0.21 -15.08 39.56
CA PRO A 448 0.96 -14.78 40.79
C PRO A 448 0.07 -14.75 42.03
N GLU A 449 -1.18 -14.30 41.87
CA GLU A 449 -2.16 -14.25 42.96
C GLU A 449 -2.66 -15.66 43.33
N MET A 450 -2.84 -16.55 42.35
CA MET A 450 -3.14 -17.97 42.61
C MET A 450 -2.02 -18.65 43.39
N LEU A 451 -0.76 -18.41 42.99
CA LEU A 451 0.40 -18.95 43.70
C LEU A 451 0.53 -18.37 45.12
N ARG A 452 0.21 -17.08 45.32
CA ARG A 452 0.16 -16.44 46.64
C ARG A 452 -0.84 -17.14 47.56
N GLN A 453 -2.06 -17.37 47.08
CA GLN A 453 -3.11 -18.07 47.84
C GLN A 453 -2.74 -19.53 48.12
N CYS A 454 -2.10 -20.23 47.17
CA CYS A 454 -1.60 -21.58 47.40
C CYS A 454 -0.50 -21.61 48.48
N ASN A 455 0.42 -20.64 48.47
CA ASN A 455 1.48 -20.52 49.47
C ASN A 455 0.93 -20.24 50.87
N GLU A 456 -0.01 -19.30 51.02
CA GLU A 456 -0.66 -19.00 52.32
C GLU A 456 -1.32 -20.26 52.90
N ARG A 457 -2.05 -21.02 52.07
CA ARG A 457 -2.68 -22.28 52.49
C ARG A 457 -1.67 -23.38 52.83
N LEU A 458 -0.57 -23.47 52.08
CA LEU A 458 0.51 -24.39 52.41
C LEU A 458 1.16 -24.02 53.75
N GLU A 459 1.31 -22.73 54.06
CA GLU A 459 1.81 -22.26 55.35
C GLU A 459 0.82 -22.58 56.50
N GLU A 460 -0.48 -22.46 56.28
CA GLU A 460 -1.52 -22.90 57.23
C GLU A 460 -1.48 -24.43 57.46
N LEU A 461 -1.32 -25.22 56.40
CA LEU A 461 -1.13 -26.67 56.50
C LEU A 461 0.16 -27.01 57.25
N MET A 462 1.26 -26.34 56.95
CA MET A 462 2.52 -26.58 57.66
C MET A 462 2.48 -26.12 59.12
N THR A 463 1.74 -25.07 59.47
CA THR A 463 1.56 -24.66 60.87
C THR A 463 0.65 -25.61 61.63
N SER A 464 -0.45 -26.07 61.04
CA SER A 464 -1.31 -27.09 61.66
C SER A 464 -0.61 -28.43 61.85
N LEU A 465 0.32 -28.81 60.97
CA LEU A 465 1.12 -30.03 61.11
C LEU A 465 2.29 -29.92 62.12
N LYS A 466 2.71 -28.72 62.53
CA LYS A 466 3.84 -28.56 63.49
C LYS A 466 3.50 -29.08 64.89
N ASP A 467 2.23 -29.01 65.27
CA ASP A 467 1.75 -29.42 66.59
C ASP A 467 1.15 -30.84 66.59
N VAL A 468 1.26 -31.57 65.47
CA VAL A 468 0.74 -32.93 65.29
C VAL A 468 1.87 -33.94 65.43
N ASP A 469 1.78 -34.83 66.42
CA ASP A 469 2.69 -35.96 66.54
C ASP A 469 2.32 -37.04 65.51
N ILE A 470 3.17 -37.17 64.48
CA ILE A 470 2.96 -38.06 63.33
C ILE A 470 2.81 -39.52 63.78
N GLN A 471 3.48 -39.93 64.87
CA GLN A 471 3.38 -41.29 65.40
C GLN A 471 2.03 -41.57 66.06
N GLU A 472 1.43 -40.57 66.70
CA GLU A 472 0.13 -40.70 67.36
C GLU A 472 -1.01 -40.74 66.33
N GLN A 473 -0.93 -39.95 65.25
CA GLN A 473 -1.89 -40.00 64.16
C GLN A 473 -1.80 -41.27 63.31
N LEU A 474 -0.59 -41.79 63.05
CA LEU A 474 -0.44 -43.09 62.36
C LEU A 474 -1.04 -44.24 63.17
N ASN A 475 -0.86 -44.22 64.50
CA ASN A 475 -1.50 -45.20 65.38
C ASN A 475 -3.04 -45.06 65.41
N LEU A 476 -3.57 -43.83 65.31
CA LEU A 476 -5.02 -43.59 65.20
C LEU A 476 -5.58 -44.07 63.86
N MET A 477 -4.87 -43.84 62.75
CA MET A 477 -5.27 -44.34 61.43
C MET A 477 -5.21 -45.88 61.37
N GLU A 478 -4.17 -46.52 61.92
CA GLU A 478 -4.12 -47.97 62.03
C GLU A 478 -5.26 -48.53 62.91
N GLN A 479 -5.63 -47.83 63.99
CA GLN A 479 -6.77 -48.21 64.83
C GLN A 479 -8.13 -47.98 64.14
N GLU A 480 -8.26 -46.94 63.30
CA GLU A 480 -9.46 -46.69 62.50
C GLU A 480 -9.60 -47.67 61.34
N GLU A 481 -8.50 -48.04 60.66
CA GLU A 481 -8.50 -49.07 59.62
C GLU A 481 -8.82 -50.46 60.22
N VAL A 482 -8.24 -50.80 61.37
CA VAL A 482 -8.60 -52.02 62.12
C VAL A 482 -10.05 -51.94 62.62
N GLY A 483 -10.53 -50.76 62.98
CA GLY A 483 -11.91 -50.48 63.40
C GLY A 483 -12.92 -50.66 62.27
N GLU A 484 -12.69 -50.11 61.08
CA GLU A 484 -13.52 -50.29 59.88
C GLU A 484 -13.44 -51.72 59.34
N PHE A 485 -12.28 -52.37 59.45
CA PHE A 485 -12.14 -53.79 59.12
C PHE A 485 -12.93 -54.66 60.10
N CYS A 486 -12.92 -54.36 61.41
CA CYS A 486 -13.78 -55.03 62.39
C CYS A 486 -15.26 -54.72 62.19
N LYS A 487 -15.63 -53.49 61.81
CA LYS A 487 -17.04 -53.08 61.57
C LYS A 487 -17.62 -53.76 60.32
N SER A 488 -16.87 -53.78 59.23
CA SER A 488 -17.24 -54.52 58.01
C SER A 488 -17.28 -56.03 58.23
N HIS A 489 -16.40 -56.58 59.11
CA HIS A 489 -16.45 -57.98 59.50
C HIS A 489 -17.65 -58.31 60.41
N ILE A 490 -18.00 -57.44 61.37
CA ILE A 490 -19.18 -57.60 62.23
C ILE A 490 -20.49 -57.43 61.44
N ASP A 491 -20.57 -56.47 60.52
CA ASP A 491 -21.72 -56.27 59.62
C ASP A 491 -21.89 -57.45 58.65
N SER A 492 -20.80 -58.16 58.32
CA SER A 492 -20.87 -59.40 57.53
C SER A 492 -21.27 -60.66 58.32
N LEU A 493 -21.13 -60.64 59.65
CA LEU A 493 -21.40 -61.78 60.54
C LEU A 493 -22.77 -61.70 61.25
N CYS A 494 -23.51 -60.60 61.13
CA CYS A 494 -24.84 -60.44 61.71
C CYS A 494 -25.91 -60.11 60.64
N PRO A 495 -26.30 -61.05 59.76
CA PRO A 495 -27.60 -60.99 59.12
C PRO A 495 -28.64 -61.40 60.16
N PHE A 496 -29.69 -60.58 60.35
CA PHE A 496 -30.83 -60.72 61.28
C PHE A 496 -30.74 -59.98 62.61
N GLY A 497 -31.16 -58.71 62.54
CA GLY A 497 -32.13 -58.11 63.46
C GLY A 497 -33.22 -57.45 62.65
#